data_AF-A0A8I2YQH1-F1
#
_entry.id   AF-A0A8I2YQH1-F1
#
_cell.length_a   1.000
_cell.length_b   1.000
_cell.length_c   1.000
_cell.angle_alpha   90.00
_cell.angle_beta   90.00
_cell.angle_gamma   90.00
#
_symmetry.space_group_name_H-M   'P 1'
#
loop_
_entity.id
_entity.type
_entity.pdbx_description
1 polymer ?
#
loop_
_entity_poly.entity_id
_entity_poly.type
_entity_poly.pdbx_seq_one_letter_code
_entity_poly.pdbx_strand_id
1 'polypeptide(L)'
;MDSPMSRREWIKEWQQSRPGRPAPCSAKAAYRLADKLGLLELRERAYQHIQKSLSVENIPYEVFSPFSATFAEVRKIQVSYFLEHWGEIRASDAMRNVWRQIRNGRHPGFEEVWPSIALYLEFNPRTVPSAEAESPET
;
A
#
# COMPACT_ATOMS: atom_id res chain seq x y z
N MET A 1 -18.79 -18.60 -10.77
CA MET A 1 -18.03 -18.94 -9.55
C MET A 1 -17.72 -17.63 -8.87
N ASP A 2 -18.28 -17.40 -7.68
CA ASP A 2 -18.01 -16.18 -6.92
C ASP A 2 -16.53 -16.17 -6.53
N SER A 3 -15.82 -15.09 -6.90
CA SER A 3 -14.46 -14.89 -6.39
C SER A 3 -14.54 -14.69 -4.87
N PRO A 4 -13.60 -15.27 -4.10
CA PRO A 4 -13.60 -15.11 -2.65
C PRO A 4 -13.49 -13.62 -2.28
N MET A 5 -14.39 -13.18 -1.39
CA MET A 5 -14.52 -11.76 -1.00
C MET A 5 -13.30 -11.25 -0.22
N SER A 6 -12.59 -12.14 0.49
CA SER A 6 -11.39 -11.79 1.26
C SER A 6 -10.28 -12.83 1.15
N ARG A 7 -9.03 -12.38 1.38
CA ARG A 7 -7.86 -13.27 1.48
C ARG A 7 -8.08 -14.39 2.51
N ARG A 8 -8.75 -14.10 3.63
CA ARG A 8 -8.98 -15.07 4.70
C ARG A 8 -9.91 -16.19 4.25
N GLU A 9 -10.97 -15.86 3.52
CA GLU A 9 -11.89 -16.84 2.95
C GLU A 9 -11.22 -17.66 1.85
N TRP A 10 -10.45 -17.02 0.97
CA TRP A 10 -9.67 -17.73 -0.06
C TRP A 10 -8.72 -18.76 0.56
N ILE A 11 -8.00 -18.40 1.64
CA ILE A 11 -7.10 -19.34 2.33
C ILE A 11 -7.90 -20.51 2.91
N LYS A 12 -9.06 -20.25 3.54
CA LYS A 12 -9.90 -21.28 4.14
C LYS A 12 -10.40 -22.27 3.09
N GLU A 13 -10.90 -21.76 1.95
CA GLU A 13 -11.35 -22.59 0.84
C GLU A 13 -10.20 -23.39 0.21
N TRP A 14 -9.03 -22.77 0.04
CA TRP A 14 -7.83 -23.44 -0.45
C TRP A 14 -7.44 -24.62 0.44
N GLN A 15 -7.50 -24.45 1.77
CA GLN A 15 -7.16 -25.49 2.73
C GLN A 15 -8.18 -26.62 2.74
N GLN A 16 -9.47 -26.30 2.63
CA GLN A 16 -10.54 -27.29 2.55
C GLN A 16 -10.42 -28.16 1.28
N SER A 17 -10.07 -27.54 0.15
CA SER A 17 -9.91 -28.25 -1.13
C SER A 17 -8.58 -29.01 -1.28
N ARG A 18 -7.59 -28.75 -0.41
CA ARG A 18 -6.26 -29.37 -0.46
C ARG A 18 -5.81 -29.91 0.91
N PRO A 19 -6.49 -30.92 1.46
CA PRO A 19 -6.10 -31.51 2.73
C PRO A 19 -4.66 -32.05 2.67
N GLY A 20 -3.89 -31.85 3.75
CA GLY A 20 -2.50 -32.29 3.85
C GLY A 20 -1.45 -31.40 3.16
N ARG A 21 -1.86 -30.34 2.45
CA ARG A 21 -0.92 -29.34 1.90
C ARG A 21 -0.72 -28.19 2.90
N PRO A 22 0.49 -27.59 2.97
CA PRO A 22 0.75 -26.44 3.84
C PRO A 22 -0.08 -25.23 3.39
N ALA A 23 -0.47 -24.38 4.34
CA ALA A 23 -1.21 -23.16 4.04
C ALA A 23 -0.44 -22.26 3.07
N PRO A 24 -1.11 -21.63 2.09
CA PRO A 24 -0.44 -20.73 1.16
C PRO A 24 0.12 -19.52 1.90
N CYS A 25 1.40 -19.23 1.69
CA CYS A 25 2.05 -18.06 2.27
C CYS A 25 1.68 -16.77 1.51
N SER A 26 2.01 -15.62 2.08
CA SER A 26 1.94 -14.34 1.35
C SER A 26 3.24 -14.09 0.58
N ALA A 27 3.17 -13.28 -0.48
CA ALA A 27 4.38 -12.91 -1.23
C ALA A 27 5.43 -12.21 -0.35
N LYS A 28 5.01 -11.42 0.65
CA LYS A 28 5.92 -10.82 1.65
C LYS A 28 6.61 -11.86 2.54
N ALA A 29 5.92 -12.94 2.91
CA ALA A 29 6.52 -14.03 3.68
C ALA A 29 7.55 -14.78 2.82
N ALA A 30 7.21 -15.06 1.56
CA ALA A 30 8.13 -15.67 0.60
C ALA A 30 9.36 -14.78 0.35
N TYR A 31 9.17 -13.46 0.15
CA TYR A 31 10.25 -12.50 -0.03
C TYR A 31 11.20 -12.48 1.17
N ARG A 32 10.68 -12.36 2.41
CA ARG A 32 11.50 -12.40 3.64
C ARG A 32 12.33 -13.66 3.76
N LEU A 33 11.72 -14.81 3.49
CA LEU A 33 12.40 -16.09 3.57
C LEU A 33 13.49 -16.21 2.50
N ALA A 34 13.16 -15.83 1.27
CA ALA A 34 14.09 -15.88 0.14
C ALA A 34 15.30 -14.96 0.35
N ASP A 35 15.06 -13.74 0.83
CA ASP A 35 16.09 -12.77 1.18
C ASP A 35 17.02 -13.33 2.27
N LYS A 36 16.44 -13.88 3.35
CA LYS A 36 17.21 -14.49 4.45
C LYS A 36 18.05 -15.70 4.03
N LEU A 37 17.57 -16.49 3.08
CA LEU A 37 18.24 -17.72 2.61
C LEU A 37 19.10 -17.51 1.36
N GLY A 38 19.16 -16.30 0.80
CA GLY A 38 19.90 -16.02 -0.43
C GLY A 38 19.28 -16.64 -1.70
N LEU A 39 17.97 -16.93 -1.69
CA LEU A 39 17.26 -17.55 -2.82
C LEU A 39 16.83 -16.48 -3.83
N LEU A 40 17.78 -16.01 -4.65
CA LEU A 40 17.60 -14.84 -5.53
C LEU A 40 16.39 -14.94 -6.47
N GLU A 41 16.20 -16.07 -7.16
CA GLU A 41 15.07 -16.25 -8.07
C GLU A 41 13.71 -16.21 -7.35
N LEU A 42 13.64 -16.80 -6.16
CA LEU A 42 12.41 -16.78 -5.36
C LEU A 42 12.12 -15.37 -4.84
N ARG A 43 13.16 -14.66 -4.42
CA ARG A 43 13.08 -13.26 -3.96
C ARG A 43 12.53 -12.38 -5.10
N GLU A 44 13.07 -12.54 -6.29
CA GLU A 44 12.64 -11.79 -7.49
C GLU A 44 11.20 -12.10 -7.88
N ARG A 45 10.80 -13.38 -7.90
CA ARG A 45 9.40 -13.74 -8.21
C ARG A 45 8.42 -13.21 -7.16
N ALA A 46 8.81 -13.23 -5.88
CA ALA A 46 8.00 -12.67 -4.81
C ALA A 46 7.91 -11.14 -4.93
N TYR A 47 9.00 -10.47 -5.28
CA TYR A 47 9.06 -9.04 -5.55
C TYR A 47 8.10 -8.63 -6.68
N GLN A 48 8.18 -9.30 -7.83
CA GLN A 48 7.30 -9.04 -8.97
C GLN A 48 5.83 -9.25 -8.62
N HIS A 49 5.52 -10.24 -7.79
CA HIS A 49 4.15 -10.46 -7.33
C HIS A 49 3.67 -9.34 -6.41
N ILE A 50 4.53 -8.85 -5.49
CA ILE A 50 4.21 -7.70 -4.63
C ILE A 50 3.92 -6.47 -5.50
N GLN A 51 4.79 -6.18 -6.47
CA GLN A 51 4.61 -5.05 -7.39
C GLN A 51 3.29 -5.13 -8.17
N LYS A 52 2.97 -6.30 -8.75
CA LYS A 52 1.72 -6.51 -9.50
C LYS A 52 0.47 -6.45 -8.64
N SER A 53 0.61 -6.61 -7.32
CA SER A 53 -0.50 -6.58 -6.37
C SER A 53 -0.79 -5.18 -5.82
N LEU A 54 0.00 -4.16 -6.16
CA LEU A 54 -0.24 -2.80 -5.69
C LEU A 54 -1.51 -2.21 -6.31
N SER A 55 -2.27 -1.50 -5.49
CA SER A 55 -3.47 -0.80 -5.90
C SER A 55 -3.67 0.46 -5.06
N VAL A 56 -4.52 1.39 -5.52
CA VAL A 56 -4.85 2.62 -4.79
C VAL A 56 -5.43 2.33 -3.41
N GLU A 57 -6.17 1.22 -3.27
CA GLU A 57 -6.81 0.82 -2.01
C GLU A 57 -5.82 0.25 -1.00
N ASN A 58 -4.73 -0.38 -1.45
CA ASN A 58 -3.77 -1.02 -0.54
C ASN A 58 -2.49 -0.21 -0.32
N ILE A 59 -2.07 0.61 -1.29
CA ILE A 59 -0.76 1.26 -1.25
C ILE A 59 -0.54 2.14 -0.02
N PRO A 60 -1.54 2.87 0.53
CA PRO A 60 -1.33 3.62 1.77
C PRO A 60 -0.91 2.73 2.94
N TYR A 61 -1.50 1.54 3.08
CA TYR A 61 -1.15 0.61 4.14
C TYR A 61 0.20 -0.07 3.87
N GLU A 62 0.50 -0.31 2.60
CA GLU A 62 1.74 -0.95 2.16
C GLU A 62 2.95 -0.03 2.40
N VAL A 63 2.91 1.20 1.89
CA VAL A 63 4.07 2.09 1.84
C VAL A 63 4.61 2.41 3.23
N PHE A 64 3.74 2.58 4.21
CA PHE A 64 4.13 2.88 5.59
C PHE A 64 4.28 1.62 6.46
N SER A 65 4.16 0.43 5.89
CA SER A 65 4.23 -0.83 6.64
C SER A 65 5.66 -1.13 7.18
N PRO A 66 5.79 -1.96 8.22
CA PRO A 66 7.10 -2.46 8.65
C PRO A 66 7.88 -3.17 7.55
N PHE A 67 7.17 -3.79 6.59
CA PHE A 67 7.79 -4.47 5.47
C PHE A 67 8.57 -3.49 4.61
N SER A 68 7.98 -2.34 4.33
CA SER A 68 8.57 -1.29 3.51
C SER A 68 9.62 -0.50 4.28
N ALA A 69 9.51 -0.37 5.60
CA ALA A 69 10.61 0.12 6.43
C ALA A 69 11.84 -0.81 6.32
N THR A 70 11.64 -2.12 6.30
CA THR A 70 12.72 -3.13 6.28
C THR A 70 13.36 -3.30 4.90
N PHE A 71 12.57 -3.37 3.82
CA PHE A 71 13.07 -3.73 2.48
C PHE A 71 13.09 -2.53 1.55
N ALA A 72 14.25 -1.89 1.44
CA ALA A 72 14.43 -0.65 0.67
C ALA A 72 14.04 -0.78 -0.82
N GLU A 73 14.33 -1.93 -1.43
CA GLU A 73 13.98 -2.20 -2.83
C GLU A 73 12.45 -2.20 -3.04
N VAL A 74 11.71 -2.84 -2.14
CA VAL A 74 10.23 -2.80 -2.17
C VAL A 74 9.72 -1.40 -1.86
N ARG A 75 10.32 -0.71 -0.88
CA ARG A 75 9.93 0.66 -0.53
C ARG A 75 10.02 1.58 -1.73
N LYS A 76 11.09 1.47 -2.52
CA LYS A 76 11.30 2.30 -3.71
C LYS A 76 10.12 2.18 -4.68
N ILE A 77 9.72 0.96 -5.05
CA ILE A 77 8.61 0.78 -6.01
C ILE A 77 7.26 1.16 -5.42
N GLN A 78 7.07 0.99 -4.11
CA GLN A 78 5.82 1.37 -3.46
C GLN A 78 5.69 2.89 -3.39
N VAL A 79 6.76 3.61 -3.04
CA VAL A 79 6.79 5.08 -3.06
C VAL A 79 6.58 5.60 -4.47
N SER A 80 7.22 5.00 -5.49
CA SER A 80 6.99 5.39 -6.89
C SER A 80 5.52 5.25 -7.30
N TYR A 81 4.90 4.08 -7.04
CA TYR A 81 3.49 3.86 -7.33
C TYR A 81 2.59 4.84 -6.55
N PHE A 82 2.90 5.08 -5.27
CA PHE A 82 2.16 6.01 -4.41
C PHE A 82 2.19 7.44 -4.94
N LEU A 83 3.34 7.93 -5.40
CA LEU A 83 3.48 9.28 -5.94
C LEU A 83 2.80 9.42 -7.30
N GLU A 84 2.93 8.41 -8.17
CA GLU A 84 2.27 8.37 -9.48
C GLU A 84 0.74 8.47 -9.39
N HIS A 85 0.15 7.85 -8.36
CA HIS A 85 -1.30 7.82 -8.14
C HIS A 85 -1.75 8.77 -7.00
N TRP A 86 -0.91 9.73 -6.61
CA TRP A 86 -1.15 10.57 -5.42
C TRP A 86 -2.51 11.27 -5.44
N GLY A 87 -2.94 11.75 -6.61
CA GLY A 87 -4.23 12.45 -6.77
C GLY A 87 -5.44 11.59 -6.36
N GLU A 88 -5.42 10.30 -6.65
CA GLU A 88 -6.46 9.34 -6.29
C GLU A 88 -6.30 8.88 -4.83
N ILE A 89 -5.06 8.57 -4.44
CA ILE A 89 -4.73 8.08 -3.10
C ILE A 89 -5.12 9.10 -2.03
N ARG A 90 -4.79 10.38 -2.22
CA ARG A 90 -5.05 11.42 -1.20
C ARG A 90 -6.53 11.58 -0.86
N ALA A 91 -7.44 11.24 -1.78
CA ALA A 91 -8.88 11.32 -1.61
C ALA A 91 -9.50 9.99 -1.12
N SER A 92 -8.74 8.89 -1.14
CA SER A 92 -9.23 7.55 -0.82
C SER A 92 -9.52 7.33 0.67
N ASP A 93 -10.45 6.42 0.96
CA ASP A 93 -10.69 5.93 2.32
C ASP A 93 -9.48 5.26 2.96
N ALA A 94 -8.67 4.58 2.15
CA ALA A 94 -7.45 3.93 2.59
C ALA A 94 -6.49 4.95 3.22
N MET A 95 -6.22 6.05 2.52
CA MET A 95 -5.34 7.09 3.02
C MET A 95 -5.94 7.83 4.23
N ARG A 96 -7.25 8.09 4.24
CA ARG A 96 -7.94 8.67 5.41
C ARG A 96 -7.77 7.82 6.67
N ASN A 97 -7.86 6.50 6.54
CA ASN A 97 -7.64 5.58 7.66
C ASN A 97 -6.18 5.59 8.13
N VAL A 98 -5.22 5.51 7.20
CA VAL A 98 -3.80 5.57 7.51
C VAL A 98 -3.44 6.88 8.24
N TRP A 99 -3.95 8.03 7.79
CA TRP A 99 -3.74 9.30 8.49
C TRP A 99 -4.27 9.29 9.92
N ARG A 100 -5.44 8.69 10.14
CA ARG A 100 -5.99 8.51 11.48
C ARG A 100 -5.08 7.65 12.36
N GLN A 101 -4.41 6.65 11.79
CA GLN A 101 -3.47 5.80 12.53
C GLN A 101 -2.16 6.55 12.85
N ILE A 102 -1.61 7.28 11.88
CA ILE A 102 -0.41 8.12 12.04
C ILE A 102 -0.63 9.16 13.14
N ARG A 103 -1.74 9.91 13.10
CA ARG A 103 -2.08 10.92 14.12
C ARG A 103 -2.19 10.35 15.53
N ASN A 104 -2.51 9.06 15.65
CA ASN A 104 -2.59 8.36 16.93
C ASN A 104 -1.26 7.69 17.33
N GLY A 105 -0.16 7.93 16.61
CA GLY A 105 1.16 7.36 16.88
C GLY A 105 1.28 5.85 16.58
N ARG A 106 0.39 5.29 15.76
CA ARG A 106 0.28 3.83 15.54
C ARG A 106 0.90 3.32 14.24
N HIS A 107 1.73 4.11 13.57
CA HIS A 107 2.26 3.75 12.25
C HIS A 107 3.78 3.53 12.26
N PRO A 108 4.26 2.27 12.34
CA PRO A 108 5.66 1.97 12.60
C PRO A 108 6.63 2.32 11.46
N GLY A 109 6.19 2.36 10.20
CA GLY A 109 7.05 2.74 9.07
C GLY A 109 6.88 4.19 8.61
N PHE A 110 6.28 5.05 9.43
CA PHE A 110 6.08 6.45 9.06
C PHE A 110 7.42 7.20 8.95
N GLU A 111 8.29 7.08 9.96
CA GLU A 111 9.57 7.81 10.03
C GLU A 111 10.50 7.45 8.87
N GLU A 112 10.51 6.20 8.42
CA GLU A 112 11.38 5.72 7.35
C GLU A 112 10.92 6.16 5.95
N VAL A 113 9.64 6.46 5.78
CA VAL A 113 9.00 6.59 4.47
C VAL A 113 8.52 8.01 4.21
N TRP A 114 7.91 8.65 5.20
CA TRP A 114 7.30 9.96 5.05
C TRP A 114 8.29 11.04 4.58
N PRO A 115 9.53 11.14 5.11
CA PRO A 115 10.49 12.13 4.62
C PRO A 115 10.77 11.96 3.12
N SER A 116 10.85 10.71 2.64
CA SER A 116 11.06 10.44 1.21
C SER A 116 9.88 10.91 0.38
N ILE A 117 8.64 10.63 0.81
CA ILE A 117 7.43 11.08 0.11
C ILE A 117 7.35 12.62 0.11
N ALA A 118 7.55 13.25 1.26
CA ALA A 118 7.41 14.69 1.45
C ALA A 118 8.35 15.50 0.54
N LEU A 119 9.54 14.98 0.24
CA LEU A 119 10.49 15.60 -0.70
C LEU A 119 9.98 15.69 -2.14
N TYR A 120 9.05 14.82 -2.54
CA TYR A 120 8.49 14.77 -3.89
C TYR A 120 7.10 15.43 -4.00
N LEU A 121 6.51 15.87 -2.89
CA LEU A 121 5.22 16.55 -2.90
C LEU A 121 5.41 18.05 -3.07
N GLU A 122 4.89 18.59 -4.17
CA GLU A 122 4.79 20.04 -4.37
C GLU A 122 3.49 20.59 -3.77
N PHE A 123 3.58 21.77 -3.15
CA PHE A 123 2.41 22.49 -2.65
C PHE A 123 1.66 23.15 -3.82
N ASN A 124 0.40 22.76 -4.04
CA ASN A 124 -0.47 23.40 -5.02
C ASN A 124 -1.63 24.15 -4.31
N PRO A 125 -1.60 25.50 -4.26
CA PRO A 125 -2.61 26.30 -3.54
C PRO A 125 -4.00 26.40 -4.20
N ARG A 126 -4.31 25.67 -5.29
CA ARG A 126 -5.59 25.75 -6.03
C ARG A 126 -6.25 24.37 -6.04
N THR A 127 -7.48 24.16 -5.58
CA THR A 127 -8.75 24.76 -6.04
C THR A 127 -9.75 24.93 -4.88
N VAL A 128 -9.88 26.15 -4.36
CA VAL A 128 -11.15 26.59 -3.74
C VAL A 128 -11.76 27.51 -4.80
N PRO A 129 -12.89 27.16 -5.43
CA PRO A 129 -13.63 28.13 -6.22
C PRO A 129 -13.99 29.27 -5.28
N SER A 130 -13.47 30.47 -5.54
CA SER A 130 -13.86 31.68 -4.84
C SER A 130 -15.38 31.82 -4.94
N ALA A 131 -16.08 31.56 -3.85
CA ALA A 131 -17.51 31.79 -3.73
C ALA A 131 -17.75 33.29 -3.47
N GLU A 132 -17.45 34.13 -4.46
CA GLU A 132 -17.78 35.56 -4.54
C GLU A 132 -17.92 35.85 -6.05
N ALA A 133 -19.01 36.33 -6.62
CA ALA A 133 -20.15 37.04 -6.08
C ALA A 133 -21.36 36.84 -7.01
N GLU A 134 -22.52 36.50 -6.46
CA GLU A 134 -23.80 36.86 -7.08
C GLU A 134 -24.87 37.00 -6.00
N SER A 135 -25.21 38.25 -5.71
CA SER A 135 -26.38 38.70 -4.94
C SER A 135 -26.54 40.20 -5.25
N PRO A 136 -27.77 40.71 -5.30
CA PRO A 136 -28.58 40.80 -6.51
C PRO A 136 -28.73 42.26 -6.97
N GLU A 137 -28.87 42.50 -8.28
CA GLU A 137 -29.37 43.80 -8.76
C GLU A 137 -30.89 43.88 -8.64
N THR A 138 -31.31 45.06 -8.21
CA THR A 138 -32.64 45.57 -7.83
C THR A 138 -33.75 45.43 -8.85
#